data_AF-A0A482WKQ3-F1
#
_entry.id   AF-A0A482WKQ3-F1
#
_cell.length_a   1.000
_cell.length_b   1.000
_cell.length_c   1.000
_cell.angle_alpha   90.00
_cell.angle_beta   90.00
_cell.angle_gamma   90.00
#
_symmetry.space_group_name_H-M   'P 1'
#
loop_
_entity.id
_entity.type
_entity.pdbx_description
1 polymer ?
#
loop_
_entity_poly.entity_id
_entity_poly.type
_entity_poly.pdbx_seq_one_letter_code
_entity_poly.pdbx_strand_id
1 'polypeptide(L)'
;MSSVTQVKKYLPPNELPANSIIIFDDVICEQQESIRQYFSAGRHSDVDVFYLAQTYSRIPKQLVRDNANFIIVFEQDELNMRHLYRDHVGADMTFDQFKSMCNQVWSSLRMHSL
;
A
#
# COMPACT_ATOMS: atom_id res chain seq x y z
N MET A 1 -40.48 -5.42 5.45
CA MET A 1 -39.45 -5.87 4.49
C MET A 1 -38.37 -4.82 4.47
N SER A 2 -37.31 -5.02 5.24
CA SER A 2 -36.19 -4.09 5.31
C SER A 2 -35.32 -4.29 4.08
N SER A 3 -35.24 -3.29 3.22
CA SER A 3 -34.38 -3.29 2.05
C SER A 3 -32.93 -3.41 2.52
N VAL A 4 -32.34 -4.59 2.34
CA VAL A 4 -30.90 -4.77 2.46
C VAL A 4 -30.28 -3.94 1.34
N THR A 5 -29.76 -2.76 1.70
CA THR A 5 -28.96 -1.94 0.78
C THR A 5 -27.74 -2.77 0.39
N GLN A 6 -27.77 -3.32 -0.82
CA GLN A 6 -26.61 -3.96 -1.42
C GLN A 6 -25.42 -3.00 -1.36
N VAL A 7 -24.30 -3.56 -0.92
CA VAL A 7 -22.92 -3.04 -0.91
C VAL A 7 -22.75 -1.77 -1.76
N LYS A 8 -22.39 -0.66 -1.11
CA LYS A 8 -21.94 0.58 -1.77
C LYS A 8 -20.93 0.21 -2.86
N LYS A 9 -21.37 0.26 -4.12
CA LYS A 9 -20.50 0.16 -5.28
C LYS A 9 -19.51 1.33 -5.18
N TYR A 10 -18.23 1.04 -5.04
CA TYR A 10 -17.20 2.08 -4.98
C TYR A 10 -17.31 2.98 -6.22
N LEU A 11 -17.29 4.30 -6.03
CA LEU A 11 -17.31 5.25 -7.14
C LEU A 11 -16.00 5.15 -7.91
N PRO A 12 -16.02 5.03 -9.24
CA PRO A 12 -14.78 4.95 -10.00
C PRO A 12 -13.94 6.24 -9.80
N PRO A 13 -12.62 6.19 -10.00
CA PRO A 13 -11.73 7.30 -9.63
C PRO A 13 -12.07 8.64 -10.27
N ASN A 14 -12.65 8.62 -11.48
CA ASN A 14 -13.06 9.79 -12.25
C ASN A 14 -14.39 10.42 -11.78
N GLU A 15 -15.16 9.71 -10.96
CA GLU A 15 -16.39 10.22 -10.35
C GLU A 15 -16.17 10.76 -8.94
N LEU A 16 -14.94 10.63 -8.41
CA LEU A 16 -14.57 11.23 -7.14
C LEU A 16 -14.30 12.73 -7.29
N PRO A 17 -14.69 13.56 -6.30
CA PRO A 17 -14.24 14.94 -6.24
C PRO A 17 -12.71 15.04 -6.20
N ALA A 18 -12.15 16.07 -6.82
CA ALA A 18 -10.73 16.39 -6.67
C ALA A 18 -10.37 16.57 -5.18
N ASN A 19 -9.14 16.22 -4.81
CA ASN A 19 -8.61 16.17 -3.44
C ASN A 19 -9.30 15.14 -2.53
N SER A 20 -9.94 14.12 -3.12
CA SER A 20 -10.48 13.00 -2.33
C SER A 20 -9.36 12.07 -1.87
N ILE A 21 -9.51 11.54 -0.65
CA ILE A 21 -8.62 10.49 -0.11
C ILE A 21 -9.38 9.17 -0.07
N ILE A 22 -8.80 8.13 -0.66
CA ILE A 22 -9.31 6.77 -0.63
C ILE A 22 -8.34 5.89 0.14
N ILE A 23 -8.88 5.09 1.07
CA ILE A 23 -8.09 4.17 1.90
C ILE A 23 -8.66 2.76 1.69
N PHE A 24 -7.82 1.87 1.20
CA PHE A 24 -8.08 0.44 1.09
C PHE A 24 -7.45 -0.26 2.29
N ASP A 25 -8.27 -0.66 3.27
CA ASP A 25 -7.81 -1.30 4.51
C ASP A 25 -8.11 -2.80 4.51
N ASP A 26 -7.05 -3.61 4.57
CA ASP A 26 -7.08 -5.08 4.61
C ASP A 26 -7.95 -5.76 3.52
N VAL A 27 -8.07 -5.12 2.35
CA VAL A 27 -8.85 -5.62 1.21
C VAL A 27 -8.09 -6.62 0.34
N ILE A 28 -7.06 -7.28 0.86
CA ILE A 28 -6.20 -8.21 0.09
C ILE A 28 -7.01 -9.38 -0.51
N CYS A 29 -8.10 -9.77 0.15
CA CYS A 29 -8.99 -10.84 -0.29
C CYS A 29 -10.06 -10.37 -1.30
N GLU A 30 -10.16 -9.06 -1.58
CA GLU A 30 -11.12 -8.51 -2.53
C GLU A 30 -10.59 -8.55 -3.97
N GLN A 31 -11.47 -8.21 -4.93
CA GLN A 31 -11.11 -8.12 -6.34
C GLN A 31 -10.18 -6.91 -6.58
N GLN A 32 -8.90 -7.22 -6.82
CA GLN A 32 -7.84 -6.21 -6.90
C GLN A 32 -7.89 -5.36 -8.18
N GLU A 33 -8.61 -5.81 -9.20
CA GLU A 33 -8.76 -5.13 -10.50
C GLU A 33 -9.33 -3.72 -10.35
N SER A 34 -10.30 -3.54 -9.45
CA SER A 34 -10.86 -2.22 -9.14
C SER A 34 -9.82 -1.31 -8.49
N ILE A 35 -9.03 -1.85 -7.56
CA ILE A 35 -7.98 -1.09 -6.83
C ILE A 35 -6.90 -0.60 -7.79
N ARG A 36 -6.52 -1.42 -8.79
CA ARG A 36 -5.56 -1.03 -9.83
C ARG A 36 -5.99 0.24 -10.59
N GLN A 37 -7.28 0.46 -10.76
CA GLN A 37 -7.79 1.68 -11.42
C GLN A 37 -7.58 2.92 -10.55
N TYR A 38 -7.69 2.82 -9.23
CA TYR A 38 -7.41 3.95 -8.33
C TYR A 38 -5.94 4.35 -8.38
N PHE A 39 -5.02 3.39 -8.37
CA PHE A 39 -3.57 3.66 -8.45
C PHE A 39 -3.11 4.19 -9.81
N SER A 40 -3.87 3.97 -10.88
CA SER A 40 -3.52 4.44 -12.24
C SER A 40 -4.29 5.70 -12.65
N ALA A 41 -5.62 5.70 -12.54
CA ALA A 41 -6.49 6.80 -12.97
C ALA A 41 -6.79 7.82 -11.88
N GLY A 42 -6.74 7.43 -10.59
CA GLY A 42 -6.99 8.34 -9.47
C GLY A 42 -6.02 9.51 -9.43
N ARG A 43 -4.74 9.26 -9.73
CA ARG A 43 -3.71 10.30 -9.82
C ARG A 43 -4.03 11.39 -10.84
N HIS A 44 -4.67 11.04 -11.96
CA HIS A 44 -5.08 12.04 -12.96
C HIS A 44 -6.29 12.87 -12.53
N SER A 45 -7.02 12.42 -11.51
CA SER A 45 -8.23 13.06 -10.99
C SER A 45 -8.00 13.77 -9.65
N ASP A 46 -6.74 14.01 -9.27
CA ASP A 46 -6.35 14.62 -7.99
C ASP A 46 -6.89 13.83 -6.78
N VAL A 47 -6.86 12.50 -6.88
CA VAL A 47 -7.29 11.58 -5.82
C VAL A 47 -6.06 10.91 -5.21
N ASP A 48 -5.93 11.05 -3.88
CA ASP A 48 -4.91 10.35 -3.10
C ASP A 48 -5.41 8.97 -2.69
N VAL A 49 -4.56 7.96 -2.86
CA VAL A 49 -4.93 6.56 -2.64
C VAL A 49 -3.92 5.90 -1.71
N PHE A 50 -4.42 5.34 -0.61
CA PHE A 50 -3.66 4.54 0.34
C PHE A 50 -4.11 3.09 0.29
N TYR A 51 -3.15 2.17 0.32
CA TYR A 51 -3.39 0.74 0.49
C TYR A 51 -2.69 0.29 1.77
N LEU A 52 -3.48 -0.16 2.74
CA LEU A 52 -2.99 -0.69 4.01
C LEU A 52 -3.07 -2.22 3.95
N ALA A 53 -1.93 -2.86 4.15
CA ALA A 53 -1.79 -4.31 4.11
C ALA A 53 -0.77 -4.80 5.12
N GLN A 54 -1.04 -5.96 5.70
CA GLN A 54 -0.11 -6.62 6.62
C GLN A 54 1.06 -7.30 5.90
N THR A 55 0.88 -7.71 4.65
CA THR A 55 1.86 -8.51 3.91
C THR A 55 2.15 -7.88 2.56
N TYR A 56 3.34 -7.29 2.42
CA TYR A 56 3.79 -6.62 1.20
C TYR A 56 3.75 -7.53 -0.03
N SER A 57 4.17 -8.79 0.10
CA SER A 57 4.21 -9.75 -1.02
C SER A 57 2.83 -10.10 -1.59
N ARG A 58 1.76 -9.93 -0.81
CA ARG A 58 0.37 -10.19 -1.26
C ARG A 58 -0.24 -9.04 -2.05
N ILE A 59 0.34 -7.84 -1.98
CA ILE A 59 -0.13 -6.70 -2.75
C ILE A 59 0.24 -6.95 -4.22
N PRO A 60 -0.69 -6.79 -5.19
CA PRO A 60 -0.40 -6.93 -6.60
C PRO A 60 0.77 -6.02 -7.01
N LYS A 61 1.80 -6.60 -7.64
CA LYS A 61 2.94 -5.80 -8.12
C LYS A 61 2.49 -4.85 -9.22
N GLN A 62 1.92 -5.44 -10.26
CA GLN A 62 1.45 -4.73 -11.43
C GLN A 62 0.30 -3.78 -11.06
N LEU A 63 0.44 -2.53 -11.48
CA LEU A 63 -0.53 -1.46 -11.36
C LEU A 63 -0.86 -0.95 -9.95
N VAL A 64 -0.41 -1.60 -8.88
CA VAL A 64 -0.54 -1.10 -7.50
C VAL A 64 0.84 -0.72 -6.95
N ARG A 65 1.71 -1.70 -6.66
CA ARG A 65 3.03 -1.40 -6.07
C ARG A 65 3.92 -0.58 -7.01
N ASP A 66 3.93 -0.91 -8.30
CA ASP A 66 4.74 -0.19 -9.29
C ASP A 66 4.23 1.25 -9.53
N ASN A 67 2.97 1.55 -9.20
CA ASN A 67 2.37 2.88 -9.33
C ASN A 67 2.37 3.68 -8.02
N ALA A 68 2.80 3.08 -6.91
CA ALA A 68 2.84 3.78 -5.63
C ALA A 68 3.97 4.83 -5.64
N ASN A 69 3.62 6.09 -5.34
CA ASN A 69 4.61 7.16 -5.21
C ASN A 69 5.42 7.07 -3.92
N PHE A 70 4.80 6.52 -2.87
CA PHE A 70 5.40 6.36 -1.55
C PHE A 70 5.09 4.97 -1.01
N ILE A 71 6.05 4.40 -0.28
CA ILE A 71 5.90 3.13 0.42
C ILE A 71 6.33 3.35 1.86
N ILE A 72 5.38 3.19 2.78
CA ILE A 72 5.63 3.27 4.22
C ILE A 72 5.70 1.84 4.74
N VAL A 73 6.81 1.52 5.41
CA VAL A 73 7.12 0.14 5.81
C VAL A 73 7.29 0.09 7.32
N PHE A 74 6.32 -0.52 7.98
CA PHE A 74 6.42 -0.92 9.38
C PHE A 74 7.28 -2.18 9.51
N GLU A 75 7.53 -2.65 10.73
CA GLU A 75 8.31 -3.86 10.94
C GLU A 75 7.73 -5.06 10.16
N GLN A 76 8.59 -5.77 9.44
CA GLN A 76 8.22 -6.89 8.57
C GLN A 76 9.11 -8.11 8.84
N ASP A 77 8.63 -9.29 8.45
CA ASP A 77 9.45 -10.49 8.40
C ASP A 77 10.54 -10.42 7.30
N GLU A 78 11.50 -11.34 7.36
CA GLU A 78 12.61 -11.35 6.41
C GLU A 78 12.16 -11.59 4.97
N LEU A 79 11.10 -12.38 4.75
CA LEU A 79 10.57 -12.66 3.43
C LEU A 79 10.05 -11.38 2.76
N ASN A 80 9.20 -10.62 3.46
CA ASN A 80 8.65 -9.37 2.96
C ASN A 80 9.75 -8.31 2.80
N MET A 81 10.73 -8.24 3.71
CA MET A 81 11.89 -7.37 3.53
C MET A 81 12.69 -7.71 2.27
N ARG A 82 12.89 -8.98 1.94
CA ARG A 82 13.60 -9.39 0.71
C ARG A 82 12.81 -9.00 -0.54
N HIS A 83 11.48 -9.12 -0.52
CA HIS A 83 10.64 -8.65 -1.62
C HIS A 83 10.71 -7.14 -1.80
N LEU A 84 10.57 -6.38 -0.71
CA LEU A 84 10.68 -4.93 -0.72
C LEU A 84 12.05 -4.47 -1.22
N TYR A 85 13.13 -5.09 -0.73
CA TYR A 85 14.49 -4.82 -1.16
C TYR A 85 14.64 -5.01 -2.67
N ARG A 86 14.22 -6.17 -3.19
CA ARG A 86 14.34 -6.47 -4.62
C ARG A 86 13.54 -5.50 -5.48
N ASP A 87 12.35 -5.11 -5.03
CA ASP A 87 11.45 -4.30 -5.84
C ASP A 87 11.79 -2.80 -5.80
N HIS A 88 12.38 -2.28 -4.70
CA HIS A 88 12.54 -0.84 -4.51
C HIS A 88 13.93 -0.35 -4.07
N VAL A 89 14.83 -1.22 -3.60
CA VAL A 89 16.08 -0.78 -2.91
C VAL A 89 17.35 -1.40 -3.50
N GLY A 90 17.25 -2.58 -4.14
CA GLY A 90 18.42 -3.41 -4.46
C GLY A 90 19.44 -2.82 -5.42
N ALA A 91 19.15 -1.67 -6.02
CA ALA A 91 20.11 -0.90 -6.82
C ALA A 91 21.01 0.02 -5.97
N ASP A 92 20.58 0.40 -4.75
CA ASP A 92 21.21 1.46 -3.96
C ASP A 92 22.13 0.94 -2.85
N MET A 93 21.80 -0.20 -2.25
CA MET A 93 22.54 -0.78 -1.12
C MET A 93 22.39 -2.30 -1.09
N THR A 94 23.18 -2.96 -0.25
CA THR A 94 23.03 -4.41 0.01
C THR A 94 21.82 -4.72 0.90
N PHE A 95 21.33 -5.96 0.86
CA PHE A 95 20.21 -6.38 1.71
C PHE A 95 20.51 -6.21 3.20
N ASP A 96 21.74 -6.47 3.63
CA ASP A 96 22.13 -6.35 5.04
C ASP A 96 22.16 -4.90 5.51
N GLN A 97 22.62 -3.97 4.66
CA GLN A 97 22.55 -2.53 4.93
C GLN A 97 21.10 -2.06 5.04
N PHE A 98 20.26 -2.47 4.10
CA PHE A 98 18.82 -2.17 4.12
C PHE A 98 18.14 -2.69 5.39
N LYS A 99 18.36 -3.97 5.73
CA LYS A 99 17.84 -4.61 6.94
C LYS A 99 18.33 -3.91 8.21
N SER A 100 19.60 -3.53 8.26
CA SER A 100 20.15 -2.78 9.40
C SER A 100 19.48 -1.41 9.57
N MET A 101 19.31 -0.67 8.48
CA MET A 101 18.63 0.63 8.48
C MET A 101 17.18 0.51 8.98
N CYS A 102 16.41 -0.44 8.45
CA CYS A 102 15.05 -0.69 8.91
C CYS A 102 14.99 -1.02 10.40
N ASN A 103 15.85 -1.92 10.87
CA ASN A 103 15.88 -2.33 12.28
C ASN A 103 16.24 -1.18 13.23
N GLN A 104 17.14 -0.27 12.83
CA GLN A 104 17.46 0.91 13.63
C GLN A 104 16.24 1.82 13.79
N VAL A 105 15.52 2.09 12.70
CA VAL A 105 14.30 2.92 12.73
C VAL A 105 13.21 2.24 13.57
N TRP A 106 12.93 0.97 13.34
CA TRP A 106 11.87 0.24 14.06
C TRP A 106 12.19 0.08 15.54
N SER A 107 13.45 -0.11 15.92
CA SER A 107 13.87 -0.16 17.33
C SER A 107 13.69 1.20 18.02
N SER A 108 13.95 2.31 17.32
CA SER A 108 13.80 3.66 17.88
C SER A 108 12.33 4.01 18.16
N LEU A 109 11.40 3.56 17.30
CA LEU A 109 9.96 3.72 17.48
C LEU A 109 9.47 2.98 18.73
N ARG A 110 10.02 1.80 19.05
CA ARG A 110 9.66 1.06 20.27
C ARG A 110 10.05 1.80 21.55
N MET A 111 11.11 2.62 21.53
CA MET A 111 11.58 3.35 22.71
C MET A 111 10.77 4.60 23.03
N HIS A 112 9.98 5.13 22.09
CA HIS A 112 9.17 6.34 22.28
C HIS A 112 7.69 6.05 22.59
N SER A 113 7.30 4.77 22.62
CA SER A 113 5.94 4.30 22.91
C SER A 113 5.76 3.89 24.38
N LEU A 114 6.68 4.27 25.27
CA LEU A 114 6.66 4.00 26.71
C LEU A 114 6.70 5.32 27.50
#